data_AF-A0A6P4IZS8-F1
#
_entry.id   AF-A0A6P4IZS8-F1
#
_cell.length_a   1.000
_cell.length_b   1.000
_cell.length_c   1.000
_cell.angle_alpha   90.00
_cell.angle_beta   90.00
_cell.angle_gamma   90.00
#
_symmetry.space_group_name_H-M   'P 1'
#
loop_
_entity.id
_entity.type
_entity.pdbx_description
1 polymer ?
#
loop_
_entity_poly.entity_id
_entity_poly.type
_entity_poly.pdbx_seq_one_letter_code
_entity_poly.pdbx_strand_id
1 'polypeptide(L)'
;MRLRRRWPRRMRRAIEQLRMQSRRKLRILIGAVGLFLAIWLAGAYLFTSESDKTGDFGSSCSPIDAVYTWVNGSDPNFIEAIRRFDPKYDPSRFDDKNELRYSLRSLEKHANWIRHVYIVTNGQIPNWLDLSYERVTVVPHELLAPDPSQLPTFSSSAIETFLHRIPRLSKRFLYLNDDIFLGAPLYPEDLYTEAEGVRVYQAWMVPDCALDCPWTYIGDGACDRHCNIDACQFDGGDCSETGPADGSHILPQSQETHELGAAAAVPPTPVHRFPHMGLQKLFKKSSANFKDVMRHRNVSTLLELRRIVERFNKDKLMSLNPEMEASSTGPPTTQRHVLHKEDFKSSTDIYSHSLISTNMLLNKAYGFKARYVLAHVGFLLEGEIVEAMQQRFRQQVLDTALQRFRAPTDLQYAFAYYSFLMSETRVLGVEEIFDEFDTDGSGTWSDREVRTFLTRIYPPPLDWSAMRYFEEVIQNCTRNQGEDLRVDVVEHSTLVYERYEDSNLPTITRALVVRCPLLAEALTANFGVRPKYHFHRW
;
A
#
# COMPACT_ATOMS: atom_id res chain seq x y z
N MET A 1 89.02 -58.10 3.97
CA MET A 1 87.84 -58.95 4.24
C MET A 1 86.62 -58.41 3.48
N ARG A 2 85.77 -59.28 2.91
CA ARG A 2 84.58 -58.91 2.12
C ARG A 2 83.35 -58.77 3.02
N LEU A 3 82.79 -57.58 3.26
CA LEU A 3 81.40 -57.38 3.75
C LEU A 3 81.00 -55.88 3.88
N ARG A 4 80.46 -55.25 2.82
CA ARG A 4 79.53 -54.06 2.89
C ARG A 4 79.04 -53.50 1.53
N ARG A 5 78.54 -54.32 0.60
CA ARG A 5 77.89 -53.82 -0.65
C ARG A 5 76.67 -54.64 -1.08
N ARG A 6 75.54 -54.57 -0.33
CA ARG A 6 74.24 -55.09 -0.81
C ARG A 6 72.96 -54.39 -0.31
N TRP A 7 73.03 -53.51 0.69
CA TRP A 7 71.84 -52.89 1.30
C TRP A 7 71.21 -51.66 0.59
N PRO A 8 71.95 -50.72 -0.05
CA PRO A 8 71.33 -49.47 -0.53
C PRO A 8 70.45 -49.60 -1.78
N ARG A 9 70.49 -50.75 -2.50
CA ARG A 9 69.69 -50.96 -3.73
C ARG A 9 68.30 -51.55 -3.47
N ARG A 10 68.11 -52.39 -2.44
CA ARG A 10 66.77 -52.92 -2.10
C ARG A 10 65.87 -51.85 -1.48
N MET A 11 66.43 -51.02 -0.59
CA MET A 11 65.67 -49.98 0.10
C MET A 11 65.15 -48.88 -0.84
N ARG A 12 65.96 -48.45 -1.84
CA ARG A 12 65.49 -47.49 -2.87
C ARG A 12 64.31 -48.04 -3.68
N ARG A 13 64.37 -49.29 -4.14
CA ARG A 13 63.28 -49.93 -4.90
C ARG A 13 61.99 -50.02 -4.07
N ALA A 14 62.09 -50.35 -2.78
CA ALA A 14 60.93 -50.36 -1.89
C ALA A 14 60.31 -48.96 -1.70
N ILE A 15 61.13 -47.92 -1.55
CA ILE A 15 60.67 -46.52 -1.43
C ILE A 15 60.02 -46.03 -2.73
N GLU A 16 60.55 -46.40 -3.90
CA GLU A 16 59.96 -46.10 -5.21
C GLU A 16 58.63 -46.83 -5.43
N GLN A 17 58.53 -48.11 -5.04
CA GLN A 17 57.28 -48.86 -5.07
C GLN A 17 56.22 -48.26 -4.15
N LEU A 18 56.58 -47.84 -2.93
CA LEU A 18 55.67 -47.15 -2.01
C LEU A 18 55.21 -45.79 -2.55
N ARG A 19 56.10 -45.00 -3.17
CA ARG A 19 55.73 -43.75 -3.86
C ARG A 19 54.79 -44.00 -5.05
N MET A 20 55.01 -45.05 -5.82
CA MET A 20 54.13 -45.44 -6.94
C MET A 20 52.74 -45.91 -6.45
N GLN A 21 52.68 -46.71 -5.38
CA GLN A 21 51.40 -47.10 -4.75
C GLN A 21 50.67 -45.90 -4.15
N SER A 22 51.36 -45.00 -3.45
CA SER A 22 50.80 -43.76 -2.92
C SER A 22 50.21 -42.88 -4.03
N ARG A 23 50.95 -42.66 -5.13
CA ARG A 23 50.44 -41.90 -6.30
C ARG A 23 49.25 -42.59 -6.99
N ARG A 24 49.21 -43.92 -7.05
CA ARG A 24 48.02 -44.65 -7.55
C ARG A 24 46.81 -44.46 -6.62
N LYS A 25 46.98 -44.63 -5.30
CA LYS A 25 45.90 -44.42 -4.33
C LYS A 25 45.37 -42.98 -4.36
N LEU A 26 46.26 -41.98 -4.47
CA LEU A 26 45.86 -40.57 -4.58
C LEU A 26 45.09 -40.28 -5.87
N ARG A 27 45.51 -40.84 -7.02
CA ARG A 27 44.76 -40.71 -8.28
C ARG A 27 43.38 -41.38 -8.23
N ILE A 28 43.27 -42.55 -7.59
CA ILE A 28 41.99 -43.23 -7.38
C ILE A 28 41.08 -42.40 -6.45
N LEU A 29 41.63 -41.81 -5.39
CA LEU A 29 40.88 -40.95 -4.47
C LEU A 29 40.36 -39.68 -5.18
N ILE A 30 41.21 -39.00 -5.97
CA ILE A 30 40.81 -37.82 -6.75
C ILE A 30 39.74 -38.19 -7.78
N GLY A 31 39.89 -39.34 -8.47
CA GLY A 31 38.88 -39.84 -9.41
C GLY A 31 37.55 -40.17 -8.73
N ALA A 32 37.58 -40.79 -7.55
CA ALA A 32 36.38 -41.11 -6.78
C ALA A 32 35.67 -39.84 -6.26
N VAL A 33 36.40 -38.86 -5.74
CA VAL A 33 35.84 -37.57 -5.31
C VAL A 33 35.26 -36.80 -6.49
N GLY A 34 35.95 -36.76 -7.64
CA GLY A 34 35.43 -36.14 -8.86
C GLY A 34 34.17 -36.82 -9.40
N LEU A 35 34.10 -38.14 -9.36
CA LEU A 35 32.90 -38.90 -9.72
C LEU A 35 31.74 -38.61 -8.75
N PHE A 36 32.01 -38.53 -7.44
CA PHE A 36 30.99 -38.20 -6.44
C PHE A 36 30.44 -36.79 -6.62
N LEU A 37 31.32 -35.81 -6.93
CA LEU A 37 30.93 -34.45 -7.28
C LEU A 37 30.10 -34.38 -8.57
N ALA A 38 30.48 -35.15 -9.60
CA ALA A 38 29.72 -35.23 -10.84
C ALA A 38 28.33 -35.85 -10.64
N ILE A 39 28.22 -36.92 -9.82
CA ILE A 39 26.94 -37.54 -9.46
C ILE A 39 26.10 -36.58 -8.60
N TRP A 40 26.69 -35.85 -7.66
CA TRP A 40 25.99 -34.87 -6.83
C TRP A 40 25.46 -33.68 -7.66
N LEU A 41 26.27 -33.16 -8.58
CA LEU A 41 25.85 -32.09 -9.51
C LEU A 41 24.78 -32.58 -10.50
N ALA A 42 24.90 -33.79 -11.04
CA ALA A 42 23.87 -34.38 -11.90
C ALA A 42 22.57 -34.67 -11.13
N GLY A 43 22.66 -35.13 -9.88
CA GLY A 43 21.52 -35.32 -8.99
C GLY A 43 20.83 -34.00 -8.67
N ALA A 44 21.59 -32.94 -8.35
CA ALA A 44 21.05 -31.60 -8.15
C ALA A 44 20.34 -31.08 -9.41
N TYR A 45 20.94 -31.26 -10.59
CA TYR A 45 20.37 -30.81 -11.87
C TYR A 45 19.07 -31.56 -12.24
N LEU A 46 19.01 -32.87 -11.97
CA LEU A 46 17.79 -33.68 -12.16
C LEU A 46 16.70 -33.28 -11.16
N PHE A 47 17.02 -33.11 -9.88
CA PHE A 47 16.06 -32.65 -8.87
C PHE A 47 15.52 -31.23 -9.15
N THR A 48 16.28 -30.34 -9.79
CA THR A 48 15.78 -29.04 -10.25
C THR A 48 14.92 -29.09 -11.50
N SER A 49 14.91 -30.22 -12.23
CA SER A 49 14.18 -30.35 -13.52
C SER A 49 12.84 -31.07 -13.40
N GLU A 50 12.55 -31.73 -12.27
CA GLU A 50 11.39 -32.64 -12.12
C GLU A 50 10.31 -32.10 -11.15
N SER A 51 10.45 -30.86 -10.68
CA SER A 51 9.46 -30.16 -9.85
C SER A 51 8.50 -29.23 -10.61
N ASP A 52 8.61 -29.15 -11.94
CA ASP A 52 7.97 -28.07 -12.74
C ASP A 52 7.13 -28.58 -13.93
N LYS A 53 6.84 -29.90 -14.00
CA LYS A 53 6.08 -30.52 -15.10
C LYS A 53 5.07 -31.59 -14.67
N THR A 54 4.39 -31.37 -13.54
CA THR A 54 3.04 -31.92 -13.34
C THR A 54 2.04 -30.78 -13.49
N GLY A 55 1.36 -30.75 -14.65
CA GLY A 55 0.24 -29.82 -14.87
C GLY A 55 -0.94 -30.21 -13.99
N ASP A 56 -0.98 -29.65 -12.79
CA ASP A 56 -2.14 -29.74 -11.92
C ASP A 56 -3.21 -28.78 -12.46
N PHE A 57 -4.31 -29.34 -12.97
CA PHE A 57 -5.51 -28.58 -13.36
C PHE A 57 -6.40 -28.26 -12.14
N GLY A 58 -5.81 -28.16 -10.95
CA GLY A 58 -6.34 -27.41 -9.82
C GLY A 58 -5.91 -25.95 -9.90
N SER A 59 -6.82 -25.02 -9.62
CA SER A 59 -6.46 -23.60 -9.44
C SER A 59 -5.58 -23.45 -8.19
N SER A 60 -4.27 -23.52 -8.39
CA SER A 60 -3.25 -23.46 -7.33
C SER A 60 -3.18 -22.06 -6.72
N CYS A 61 -4.11 -21.77 -5.79
CA CYS A 61 -3.98 -20.63 -4.89
C CYS A 61 -2.62 -20.72 -4.17
N SER A 62 -1.77 -19.72 -4.37
CA SER A 62 -0.46 -19.68 -3.71
C SER A 62 -0.64 -19.78 -2.19
N PRO A 63 0.13 -20.62 -1.48
CA PRO A 63 -0.03 -20.79 -0.05
C PRO A 63 0.26 -19.46 0.68
N ILE A 64 -0.48 -19.24 1.77
CA ILE A 64 -0.35 -18.05 2.62
C ILE A 64 0.01 -18.51 4.03
N ASP A 65 1.10 -17.97 4.57
CA ASP A 65 1.50 -18.10 5.97
C ASP A 65 0.95 -16.93 6.80
N ALA A 66 0.87 -17.10 8.12
CA ALA A 66 0.65 -16.00 9.06
C ALA A 66 1.97 -15.59 9.73
N VAL A 67 2.14 -14.29 9.96
CA VAL A 67 3.28 -13.72 10.71
C VAL A 67 2.72 -12.89 11.86
N TYR A 68 3.05 -13.28 13.08
CA TYR A 68 2.74 -12.54 14.30
C TYR A 68 3.95 -11.79 14.82
N THR A 69 3.74 -10.62 15.41
CA THR A 69 4.70 -10.01 16.35
C THR A 69 4.17 -10.11 17.78
N TRP A 70 5.00 -10.54 18.73
CA TRP A 70 4.64 -10.62 20.15
C TRP A 70 5.85 -10.40 21.06
N VAL A 71 5.58 -9.92 22.28
CA VAL A 71 6.59 -9.72 23.31
C VAL A 71 6.01 -9.92 24.71
N ASN A 72 6.78 -10.54 25.60
CA ASN A 72 6.47 -10.66 27.02
C ASN A 72 7.11 -9.50 27.79
N GLY A 73 6.33 -8.48 28.15
CA GLY A 73 6.80 -7.36 28.97
C GLY A 73 7.09 -7.70 30.43
N SER A 74 6.70 -8.89 30.92
CA SER A 74 7.00 -9.37 32.27
C SER A 74 8.33 -10.12 32.40
N ASP A 75 9.05 -10.36 31.29
CA ASP A 75 10.36 -11.02 31.30
C ASP A 75 11.44 -10.10 31.92
N PRO A 76 12.13 -10.52 33.00
CA PRO A 76 13.20 -9.74 33.62
C PRO A 76 14.32 -9.32 32.66
N ASN A 77 14.68 -10.16 31.69
CA ASN A 77 15.75 -9.85 30.73
C ASN A 77 15.34 -8.72 29.78
N PHE A 78 14.09 -8.76 29.32
CA PHE A 78 13.50 -7.72 28.48
C PHE A 78 13.34 -6.40 29.22
N ILE A 79 12.86 -6.43 30.46
CA ILE A 79 12.75 -5.25 31.33
C ILE A 79 14.13 -4.63 31.58
N GLU A 80 15.16 -5.44 31.85
CA GLU A 80 16.52 -4.95 32.01
C GLU A 80 17.07 -4.35 30.70
N ALA A 81 16.86 -5.02 29.57
CA ALA A 81 17.27 -4.53 28.25
C ALA A 81 16.64 -3.17 27.93
N ILE A 82 15.33 -2.99 28.15
CA ILE A 82 14.66 -1.70 27.95
C ILE A 82 15.21 -0.63 28.88
N ARG A 83 15.31 -0.91 30.19
CA ARG A 83 15.73 0.09 31.20
C ARG A 83 17.13 0.65 30.97
N ARG A 84 18.00 -0.07 30.26
CA ARG A 84 19.33 0.41 29.82
C ARG A 84 19.25 1.55 28.79
N PHE A 85 18.17 1.62 28.00
CA PHE A 85 17.97 2.64 26.95
C PHE A 85 16.87 3.65 27.27
N ASP A 86 15.83 3.24 28.00
CA ASP A 86 14.79 4.13 28.53
C ASP A 86 14.59 3.92 30.05
N PRO A 87 15.20 4.76 30.90
CA PRO A 87 14.98 4.73 32.34
C PRO A 87 13.56 5.11 32.78
N LYS A 88 12.75 5.68 31.89
CA LYS A 88 11.36 6.13 32.15
C LYS A 88 10.32 5.21 31.51
N TYR A 89 10.70 3.99 31.13
CA TYR A 89 9.81 3.07 30.42
C TYR A 89 8.47 2.87 31.17
N ASP A 90 7.39 2.85 30.41
CA ASP A 90 6.06 2.50 30.90
C ASP A 90 5.85 0.98 30.75
N PRO A 91 5.68 0.22 31.86
CA PRO A 91 5.42 -1.22 31.78
C PRO A 91 4.11 -1.56 31.05
N SER A 92 3.10 -0.69 31.11
CA SER A 92 1.77 -0.94 30.53
C SER A 92 1.80 -1.10 29.01
N ARG A 93 2.82 -0.52 28.36
CA ARG A 93 3.03 -0.60 26.90
C ARG A 93 3.38 -2.01 26.41
N PHE A 94 3.81 -2.91 27.30
CA PHE A 94 4.25 -4.27 26.96
C PHE A 94 3.52 -5.36 27.77
N ASP A 95 2.39 -5.00 28.39
CA ASP A 95 1.60 -5.88 29.27
C ASP A 95 0.85 -6.97 28.49
N ASP A 96 1.41 -8.19 28.44
CA ASP A 96 0.83 -9.38 27.79
C ASP A 96 -0.37 -9.92 28.58
N LYS A 97 -1.58 -9.82 28.01
CA LYS A 97 -2.81 -10.34 28.63
C LYS A 97 -3.18 -11.74 28.12
N ASN A 98 -2.21 -12.48 27.57
CA ASN A 98 -2.39 -13.72 26.81
C ASN A 98 -3.13 -13.50 25.48
N GLU A 99 -3.07 -12.31 24.91
CA GLU A 99 -3.79 -11.93 23.68
C GLU A 99 -3.40 -12.86 22.53
N LEU A 100 -2.10 -13.08 22.29
CA LEU A 100 -1.57 -14.04 21.31
C LEU A 100 -2.19 -15.45 21.44
N ARG A 101 -2.38 -15.94 22.68
CA ARG A 101 -2.91 -17.30 22.93
C ARG A 101 -4.33 -17.47 22.42
N TYR A 102 -5.15 -16.44 22.57
CA TYR A 102 -6.52 -16.43 22.07
C TYR A 102 -6.57 -16.08 20.57
N SER A 103 -5.65 -15.24 20.08
CA SER A 103 -5.52 -14.89 18.67
C SER A 103 -5.20 -16.12 17.82
N LEU A 104 -4.16 -16.89 18.16
CA LEU A 104 -3.81 -18.14 17.46
C LEU A 104 -4.96 -19.16 17.44
N ARG A 105 -5.75 -19.24 18.53
CA ARG A 105 -6.94 -20.10 18.59
C ARG A 105 -8.07 -19.59 17.69
N SER A 106 -8.20 -18.27 17.52
CA SER A 106 -9.13 -17.69 16.55
C SER A 106 -8.68 -17.98 15.12
N LEU A 107 -7.37 -17.91 14.84
CA LEU A 107 -6.78 -18.25 13.54
C LEU A 107 -7.02 -19.73 13.17
N GLU A 108 -6.65 -20.67 14.05
CA GLU A 108 -6.86 -22.12 13.81
C GLU A 108 -8.35 -22.45 13.58
N LYS A 109 -9.27 -21.73 14.26
CA LYS A 109 -10.72 -21.93 14.13
C LYS A 109 -11.32 -21.30 12.85
N HIS A 110 -10.81 -20.16 12.41
CA HIS A 110 -11.45 -19.33 11.39
C HIS A 110 -10.66 -19.18 10.08
N ALA A 111 -9.37 -19.50 10.07
CA ALA A 111 -8.49 -19.46 8.90
C ALA A 111 -7.58 -20.72 8.86
N ASN A 112 -8.18 -21.90 8.97
CA ASN A 112 -7.48 -23.19 9.07
C ASN A 112 -6.61 -23.55 7.84
N TRP A 113 -6.82 -22.86 6.71
CA TRP A 113 -6.04 -22.95 5.46
C TRP A 113 -4.67 -22.28 5.52
N ILE A 114 -4.38 -21.44 6.52
CA ILE A 114 -3.04 -20.84 6.71
C ILE A 114 -2.01 -21.95 6.76
N ARG A 115 -1.01 -21.94 5.88
CA ARG A 115 -0.04 -23.03 5.73
C ARG A 115 0.80 -23.17 7.01
N HIS A 116 1.50 -22.09 7.37
CA HIS A 116 2.43 -22.03 8.49
C HIS A 116 2.23 -20.74 9.30
N VAL A 117 2.57 -20.76 10.59
CA VAL A 117 2.52 -19.59 11.48
C VAL A 117 3.91 -19.29 12.03
N TYR A 118 4.39 -18.08 11.77
CA TYR A 118 5.64 -17.57 12.34
C TYR A 118 5.33 -16.58 13.46
N ILE A 119 5.97 -16.74 14.61
CA ILE A 119 5.81 -15.83 15.76
C ILE A 119 7.13 -15.12 15.97
N VAL A 120 7.20 -13.86 15.57
CA VAL A 120 8.39 -13.01 15.66
C VAL A 120 8.46 -12.39 17.07
N THR A 121 9.55 -12.64 17.78
CA THR A 121 9.70 -12.26 19.20
C THR A 121 11.06 -11.60 19.47
N ASN A 122 11.22 -11.02 20.66
CA ASN A 122 12.53 -10.55 21.16
C ASN A 122 13.32 -11.69 21.84
N GLY A 123 13.49 -12.81 21.15
CA GLY A 123 14.15 -14.02 21.67
C GLY A 123 13.33 -14.84 22.69
N GLN A 124 12.11 -14.40 22.97
CA GLN A 124 11.21 -15.00 23.97
C GLN A 124 10.35 -16.11 23.37
N ILE A 125 9.94 -17.07 24.21
CA ILE A 125 9.05 -18.16 23.84
C ILE A 125 7.86 -18.15 24.83
N PRO A 126 6.59 -18.11 24.36
CA PRO A 126 5.44 -18.19 25.26
C PRO A 126 5.42 -19.54 26.00
N ASN A 127 5.29 -19.51 27.33
CA ASN A 127 5.39 -20.72 28.18
C ASN A 127 4.28 -21.77 27.93
N TRP A 128 3.18 -21.37 27.30
CA TRP A 128 2.04 -22.21 26.94
C TRP A 128 2.11 -22.76 25.51
N LEU A 129 3.12 -22.38 24.73
CA LEU A 129 3.25 -22.75 23.32
C LEU A 129 3.91 -24.12 23.17
N ASP A 130 3.26 -25.01 22.42
CA ASP A 130 3.81 -26.31 22.07
C ASP A 130 4.74 -26.19 20.85
N LEU A 131 6.05 -26.30 21.07
CA LEU A 131 7.07 -26.25 20.02
C LEU A 131 7.19 -27.54 19.20
N SER A 132 6.43 -28.60 19.54
CA SER A 132 6.37 -29.82 18.73
C SER A 132 5.38 -29.72 17.56
N TYR A 133 4.53 -28.69 17.53
CA TYR A 133 3.55 -28.50 16.46
C TYR A 133 4.22 -27.94 15.19
N GLU A 134 4.34 -28.79 14.17
CA GLU A 134 5.13 -28.54 12.96
C GLU A 134 4.76 -27.27 12.18
N ARG A 135 3.51 -26.80 12.29
CA ARG A 135 2.99 -25.60 11.61
C ARG A 135 3.28 -24.28 12.33
N VAL A 136 3.97 -24.30 13.47
CA VAL A 136 4.35 -23.08 14.22
C VAL A 136 5.88 -22.97 14.32
N THR A 137 6.41 -21.77 14.18
CA THR A 137 7.84 -21.49 14.40
C THR A 137 8.03 -20.15 15.08
N VAL A 138 8.73 -20.14 16.22
CA VAL A 138 9.17 -18.91 16.89
C VAL A 138 10.45 -18.42 16.22
N VAL A 139 10.50 -17.13 15.87
CA VAL A 139 11.60 -16.50 15.15
C VAL A 139 12.10 -15.28 15.94
N PRO A 140 13.30 -15.31 16.53
CA PRO A 140 13.90 -14.11 17.11
C PRO A 140 14.11 -13.04 16.04
N HIS A 141 13.61 -11.82 16.28
CA HIS A 141 13.68 -10.73 15.30
C HIS A 141 15.13 -10.32 14.97
N GLU A 142 16.07 -10.58 15.87
CA GLU A 142 17.51 -10.39 15.66
C GLU A 142 18.07 -11.19 14.47
N LEU A 143 17.44 -12.32 14.10
CA LEU A 143 17.84 -13.13 12.94
C LEU A 143 17.33 -12.56 11.60
N LEU A 144 16.39 -11.61 11.65
CA LEU A 144 15.78 -10.97 10.48
C LEU A 144 16.40 -9.62 10.16
N ALA A 145 16.97 -8.96 11.17
CA ALA A 145 17.62 -7.66 11.03
C ALA A 145 18.83 -7.75 10.06
N PRO A 146 18.89 -6.94 8.98
CA PRO A 146 20.02 -6.95 8.04
C PRO A 146 21.34 -6.48 8.65
N ASP A 147 21.27 -5.56 9.60
CA ASP A 147 22.42 -4.87 10.16
C ASP A 147 22.33 -4.91 11.69
N PRO A 148 23.34 -5.46 12.40
CA PRO A 148 23.41 -5.41 13.85
C PRO A 148 23.27 -4.00 14.47
N SER A 149 23.52 -2.92 13.71
CA SER A 149 23.34 -1.54 14.17
C SER A 149 21.89 -1.17 14.49
N GLN A 150 20.93 -1.91 13.93
CA GLN A 150 19.48 -1.77 14.16
C GLN A 150 19.02 -2.39 15.49
N LEU A 151 19.91 -3.12 16.17
CA LEU A 151 19.62 -3.81 17.42
C LEU A 151 20.25 -3.11 18.65
N PRO A 152 19.73 -3.37 19.86
CA PRO A 152 18.40 -3.93 20.13
C PRO A 152 17.29 -2.92 19.77
N THR A 153 16.15 -3.41 19.30
CA THR A 153 14.93 -2.60 19.09
C THR A 153 13.74 -3.12 19.89
N PHE A 154 12.88 -2.18 20.29
CA PHE A 154 11.63 -2.37 21.02
C PHE A 154 10.46 -1.65 20.29
N SER A 155 10.66 -1.30 19.01
CA SER A 155 9.66 -0.67 18.14
C SER A 155 9.08 -1.69 17.17
N SER A 156 7.75 -1.89 17.19
CA SER A 156 7.06 -2.71 16.18
C SER A 156 7.32 -2.20 14.77
N SER A 157 7.31 -0.87 14.58
CA SER A 157 7.54 -0.23 13.28
C SER A 157 8.95 -0.45 12.72
N ALA A 158 9.96 -0.66 13.59
CA ALA A 158 11.28 -1.09 13.16
C ALA A 158 11.28 -2.57 12.74
N ILE A 159 10.64 -3.45 13.54
CA ILE A 159 10.55 -4.90 13.28
C ILE A 159 9.78 -5.19 11.98
N GLU A 160 8.70 -4.45 11.71
CA GLU A 160 7.90 -4.50 10.48
C GLU A 160 8.75 -4.37 9.22
N THR A 161 9.85 -3.60 9.26
CA THR A 161 10.74 -3.39 8.10
C THR A 161 11.46 -4.66 7.62
N PHE A 162 11.52 -5.74 8.40
CA PHE A 162 12.25 -6.96 8.02
C PHE A 162 11.47 -8.27 8.21
N LEU A 163 10.16 -8.22 8.50
CA LEU A 163 9.29 -9.41 8.60
C LEU A 163 9.30 -10.29 7.33
N HIS A 164 9.39 -9.68 6.14
CA HIS A 164 9.40 -10.38 4.85
C HIS A 164 10.60 -11.33 4.66
N ARG A 165 11.60 -11.29 5.55
CA ARG A 165 12.87 -12.06 5.45
C ARG A 165 12.86 -13.37 6.22
N ILE A 166 11.73 -13.74 6.81
CA ILE A 166 11.57 -15.02 7.51
C ILE A 166 11.92 -16.17 6.54
N PRO A 167 12.87 -17.05 6.87
CA PRO A 167 13.27 -18.13 5.96
C PRO A 167 12.12 -19.09 5.66
N ARG A 168 11.85 -19.32 4.37
CA ARG A 168 10.76 -20.15 3.82
C ARG A 168 9.33 -19.57 3.97
N LEU A 169 9.21 -18.30 4.33
CA LEU A 169 7.94 -17.57 4.24
C LEU A 169 7.36 -17.65 2.82
N SER A 170 6.04 -17.80 2.71
CA SER A 170 5.33 -17.75 1.43
C SER A 170 5.43 -16.37 0.77
N LYS A 171 5.28 -16.31 -0.57
CA LYS A 171 5.27 -15.05 -1.33
C LYS A 171 4.28 -14.03 -0.75
N ARG A 172 3.06 -14.49 -0.45
CA ARG A 172 1.99 -13.75 0.22
C ARG A 172 1.87 -14.24 1.66
N PHE A 173 1.80 -13.34 2.64
CA PHE A 173 1.67 -13.67 4.05
C PHE A 173 0.74 -12.68 4.78
N LEU A 174 0.02 -13.17 5.78
CA LEU A 174 -0.90 -12.39 6.60
C LEU A 174 -0.16 -11.91 7.86
N TYR A 175 0.18 -10.62 7.92
CA TYR A 175 0.75 -10.00 9.12
C TYR A 175 -0.35 -9.66 10.12
N LEU A 176 -0.15 -10.05 11.37
CA LEU A 176 -1.07 -9.90 12.49
C LEU A 176 -0.32 -9.39 13.73
N ASN A 177 -0.92 -8.45 14.46
CA ASN A 177 -0.54 -8.24 15.85
C ASN A 177 -1.16 -9.33 16.74
N ASP A 178 -0.64 -9.48 17.95
CA ASP A 178 -1.12 -10.42 18.96
C ASP A 178 -2.53 -10.09 19.50
N ASP A 179 -2.99 -8.85 19.37
CA ASP A 179 -4.31 -8.34 19.76
C ASP A 179 -5.39 -8.41 18.65
N ILE A 180 -5.08 -8.99 17.48
CA ILE A 180 -6.06 -9.21 16.40
C ILE A 180 -6.77 -10.57 16.60
N PHE A 181 -8.10 -10.58 16.54
CA PHE A 181 -8.92 -11.80 16.70
C PHE A 181 -9.89 -11.99 15.53
N LEU A 182 -9.96 -13.21 14.99
CA LEU A 182 -10.97 -13.58 13.99
C LEU A 182 -12.29 -13.95 14.67
N GLY A 183 -13.35 -13.19 14.37
CA GLY A 183 -14.70 -13.41 14.91
C GLY A 183 -15.61 -14.29 14.04
N ALA A 184 -15.28 -14.48 12.78
CA ALA A 184 -16.02 -15.24 11.77
C ALA A 184 -15.03 -15.97 10.84
N PRO A 185 -15.44 -17.04 10.13
CA PRO A 185 -14.59 -17.67 9.11
C PRO A 185 -14.06 -16.65 8.11
N LEU A 186 -12.77 -16.73 7.83
CA LEU A 186 -12.04 -15.92 6.87
C LEU A 186 -11.57 -16.87 5.76
N TYR A 187 -11.83 -16.53 4.50
CA TYR A 187 -11.38 -17.30 3.34
C TYR A 187 -10.26 -16.53 2.59
N PRO A 188 -9.39 -17.20 1.80
CA PRO A 188 -8.37 -16.51 1.02
C PRO A 188 -8.96 -15.41 0.09
N GLU A 189 -10.14 -15.67 -0.45
CA GLU A 189 -10.88 -14.78 -1.36
C GLU A 189 -11.41 -13.52 -0.66
N ASP A 190 -11.49 -13.51 0.67
CA ASP A 190 -11.80 -12.31 1.45
C ASP A 190 -10.61 -11.34 1.52
N LEU A 191 -9.40 -11.82 1.28
CA LEU A 191 -8.16 -11.02 1.30
C LEU A 191 -7.68 -10.66 -0.10
N TYR A 192 -7.80 -11.59 -1.06
CA TYR A 192 -7.25 -11.45 -2.41
C TYR A 192 -7.99 -12.29 -3.44
N THR A 193 -8.19 -11.75 -4.65
CA THR A 193 -8.54 -12.54 -5.83
C THR A 193 -7.64 -12.17 -7.02
N GLU A 194 -7.40 -13.07 -7.96
CA GLU A 194 -6.57 -12.75 -9.14
C GLU A 194 -7.23 -11.69 -10.05
N ALA A 195 -8.56 -11.54 -9.99
CA ALA A 195 -9.30 -10.55 -10.79
C ALA A 195 -9.31 -9.14 -10.17
N GLU A 196 -9.52 -9.03 -8.86
CA GLU A 196 -9.61 -7.75 -8.13
C GLU A 196 -8.28 -7.34 -7.47
N GLY A 197 -7.36 -8.29 -7.27
CA GLY A 197 -6.17 -8.14 -6.46
C GLY A 197 -6.46 -8.15 -4.95
N VAL A 198 -5.63 -7.43 -4.19
CA VAL A 198 -5.77 -7.36 -2.72
C VAL A 198 -6.91 -6.43 -2.30
N ARG A 199 -7.68 -6.85 -1.30
CA ARG A 199 -8.74 -6.01 -0.70
C ARG A 199 -8.15 -5.06 0.33
N VAL A 200 -8.49 -3.79 0.21
CA VAL A 200 -7.93 -2.69 1.01
C VAL A 200 -9.06 -2.03 1.81
N TYR A 201 -9.08 -2.31 3.12
CA TYR A 201 -10.08 -1.79 4.05
C TYR A 201 -9.63 -0.45 4.63
N GLN A 202 -10.26 0.64 4.17
CA GLN A 202 -9.98 1.99 4.67
C GLN A 202 -10.88 2.32 5.88
N ALA A 203 -10.38 3.10 6.84
CA ALA A 203 -11.12 3.35 8.08
C ALA A 203 -11.35 4.85 8.38
N TRP A 204 -10.31 5.67 8.35
CA TRP A 204 -10.40 7.09 8.72
C TRP A 204 -9.31 7.91 8.02
N MET A 205 -9.52 9.22 7.83
CA MET A 205 -8.57 10.09 7.12
C MET A 205 -7.28 10.29 7.94
N VAL A 206 -6.12 10.41 7.30
CA VAL A 206 -4.85 10.74 7.98
C VAL A 206 -5.05 11.99 8.88
N PRO A 207 -4.50 12.04 10.12
CA PRO A 207 -4.62 13.21 10.99
C PRO A 207 -4.10 14.48 10.31
N ASP A 208 -4.79 15.59 10.48
CA ASP A 208 -4.43 16.87 9.86
C ASP A 208 -3.06 17.35 10.37
N CYS A 209 -2.19 17.77 9.45
CA CYS A 209 -0.83 18.24 9.75
C CYS A 209 -0.78 19.52 10.59
N ALA A 210 -1.87 20.31 10.58
CA ALA A 210 -2.08 21.47 11.41
C ALA A 210 -3.57 21.63 11.75
N LEU A 211 -3.84 22.41 12.80
CA LEU A 211 -5.21 22.77 13.15
C LEU A 211 -5.88 23.51 11.98
N ASP A 212 -7.14 23.15 11.70
CA ASP A 212 -7.96 23.67 10.61
C ASP A 212 -7.36 23.49 9.19
N CYS A 213 -6.31 22.67 9.00
CA CYS A 213 -5.72 22.37 7.69
C CYS A 213 -5.99 20.90 7.26
N PRO A 214 -7.15 20.60 6.67
CA PRO A 214 -7.45 19.27 6.18
C PRO A 214 -6.62 18.91 4.94
N TRP A 215 -6.25 17.63 4.80
CA TRP A 215 -5.53 17.11 3.63
C TRP A 215 -6.26 17.25 2.27
N THR A 216 -7.47 17.80 2.26
CA THR A 216 -8.24 18.13 1.06
C THR A 216 -7.92 19.50 0.48
N TYR A 217 -7.28 20.41 1.24
CA TYR A 217 -6.93 21.76 0.79
C TYR A 217 -5.50 21.81 0.22
N ILE A 218 -4.58 21.04 0.82
CA ILE A 218 -3.17 21.02 0.45
C ILE A 218 -2.99 20.49 -0.99
N GLY A 219 -2.55 21.35 -1.91
CA GLY A 219 -2.34 20.98 -3.31
C GLY A 219 -3.62 20.90 -4.13
N ASP A 220 -4.68 21.63 -3.74
CA ASP A 220 -5.94 21.71 -4.48
C ASP A 220 -5.96 22.83 -5.55
N GLY A 221 -4.94 23.69 -5.57
CA GLY A 221 -4.77 24.82 -6.49
C GLY A 221 -5.22 26.17 -5.93
N ALA A 222 -5.75 26.24 -4.71
CA ALA A 222 -6.03 27.46 -3.98
C ALA A 222 -4.95 27.74 -2.91
N CYS A 223 -4.65 29.01 -2.66
CA CYS A 223 -3.70 29.39 -1.61
C CYS A 223 -4.39 29.52 -0.24
N ASP A 224 -4.45 28.41 0.50
CA ASP A 224 -4.90 28.33 1.89
C ASP A 224 -3.76 28.69 2.85
N ARG A 225 -3.73 29.99 3.19
CA ARG A 225 -2.67 30.60 4.03
C ARG A 225 -2.45 29.96 5.41
N HIS A 226 -3.40 29.20 5.93
CA HIS A 226 -3.23 28.45 7.19
C HIS A 226 -2.55 27.08 6.97
N CYS A 227 -2.67 26.51 5.77
CA CYS A 227 -1.95 25.32 5.32
C CYS A 227 -0.53 25.62 4.80
N ASN A 228 -0.23 26.89 4.48
CA ASN A 228 1.08 27.32 4.00
C ASN A 228 2.15 27.39 5.12
N ILE A 229 2.47 26.25 5.71
CA ILE A 229 3.50 26.04 6.74
C ILE A 229 4.33 24.78 6.43
N ASP A 230 5.51 24.66 7.02
CA ASP A 230 6.44 23.55 6.72
C ASP A 230 5.85 22.17 7.06
N ALA A 231 5.14 22.07 8.19
CA ALA A 231 4.47 20.84 8.64
C ALA A 231 3.37 20.34 7.69
N CYS A 232 2.82 21.23 6.84
CA CYS A 232 1.82 20.94 5.82
C CYS A 232 2.38 21.10 4.40
N GLN A 233 3.71 21.04 4.25
CA GLN A 233 4.43 21.09 2.97
C GLN A 233 4.15 22.36 2.14
N PHE A 234 3.95 23.50 2.81
CA PHE A 234 3.68 24.81 2.20
C PHE A 234 2.47 24.79 1.25
N ASP A 235 1.37 24.19 1.73
CA ASP A 235 0.10 24.15 1.00
C ASP A 235 0.21 23.54 -0.41
N GLY A 236 0.99 22.47 -0.53
CA GLY A 236 1.27 21.83 -1.82
C GLY A 236 2.17 22.63 -2.78
N GLY A 237 2.43 23.91 -2.48
CA GLY A 237 3.07 24.88 -3.35
C GLY A 237 2.13 25.97 -3.87
N ASP A 238 0.82 25.89 -3.57
CA ASP A 238 -0.24 26.72 -4.18
C ASP A 238 -0.16 28.21 -3.80
N CYS A 239 0.49 28.52 -2.68
CA CYS A 239 0.75 29.88 -2.24
C CYS A 239 2.03 30.55 -2.80
N SER A 240 2.74 29.92 -3.74
CA SER A 240 3.90 30.55 -4.39
C SER A 240 3.48 31.56 -5.48
N GLU A 241 4.25 32.65 -5.69
CA GLU A 241 3.89 33.71 -6.65
C GLU A 241 3.91 33.27 -8.14
N THR A 242 4.15 31.98 -8.41
CA THR A 242 3.96 31.32 -9.70
C THR A 242 2.68 30.49 -9.74
N GLY A 243 1.56 31.08 -9.30
CA GLY A 243 0.23 30.52 -9.56
C GLY A 243 -0.03 30.38 -11.07
N PRO A 244 -0.85 29.39 -11.50
CA PRO A 244 -1.05 29.12 -12.92
C PRO A 244 -1.64 30.33 -13.65
N ALA A 245 -1.11 30.60 -14.84
CA ALA A 245 -1.63 31.64 -15.72
C ALA A 245 -3.06 31.30 -16.15
N ASP A 246 -3.98 32.20 -15.81
CA ASP A 246 -5.19 32.58 -16.54
C ASP A 246 -5.84 31.48 -17.40
N GLY A 247 -6.73 30.69 -16.78
CA GLY A 247 -7.64 29.78 -17.46
C GLY A 247 -8.77 30.50 -18.20
N SER A 248 -8.45 31.53 -19.00
CA SER A 248 -9.43 32.32 -19.76
C SER A 248 -9.77 31.65 -21.09
N HIS A 249 -10.81 30.79 -21.08
CA HIS A 249 -11.43 30.36 -22.33
C HIS A 249 -12.14 31.55 -23.00
N ILE A 250 -11.56 32.02 -24.10
CA ILE A 250 -12.04 33.11 -24.95
C ILE A 250 -13.39 32.74 -25.60
N LEU A 251 -14.39 33.62 -25.48
CA LEU A 251 -15.37 33.98 -26.52
C LEU A 251 -15.83 35.45 -26.28
N PRO A 252 -16.23 36.23 -27.30
CA PRO A 252 -15.91 37.66 -27.33
C PRO A 252 -17.09 38.64 -27.22
N GLN A 253 -16.80 39.84 -26.71
CA GLN A 253 -17.51 41.13 -26.87
C GLN A 253 -19.01 41.17 -26.48
N SER A 254 -19.46 42.11 -25.65
CA SER A 254 -19.42 43.55 -25.97
C SER A 254 -19.10 44.48 -24.79
N GLN A 255 -18.66 45.68 -25.14
CA GLN A 255 -18.38 46.81 -24.23
C GLN A 255 -19.67 47.28 -23.52
N GLU A 256 -19.56 47.75 -22.28
CA GLU A 256 -19.77 49.18 -21.98
C GLU A 256 -19.26 49.60 -20.59
N THR A 257 -18.95 50.89 -20.48
CA THR A 257 -18.21 51.56 -19.40
C THR A 257 -19.13 52.21 -18.36
N HIS A 258 -18.80 52.17 -17.07
CA HIS A 258 -18.46 53.37 -16.25
C HIS A 258 -18.37 53.07 -14.73
N GLU A 259 -17.50 53.82 -14.04
CA GLU A 259 -17.39 53.85 -12.58
C GLU A 259 -18.44 54.76 -11.89
N LEU A 260 -18.46 54.66 -10.55
CA LEU A 260 -18.97 55.61 -9.52
C LEU A 260 -20.43 55.50 -9.05
N GLY A 261 -20.57 55.33 -7.73
CA GLY A 261 -21.43 56.23 -6.94
C GLY A 261 -22.59 55.66 -6.11
N ALA A 262 -22.27 55.19 -4.89
CA ALA A 262 -23.00 55.42 -3.64
C ALA A 262 -24.51 55.07 -3.43
N ALA A 263 -24.74 54.52 -2.22
CA ALA A 263 -25.83 54.83 -1.28
C ALA A 263 -27.11 53.94 -1.15
N ALA A 264 -27.41 53.69 0.12
CA ALA A 264 -28.72 53.48 0.77
C ALA A 264 -29.43 52.12 0.69
N ALA A 265 -29.99 51.74 1.84
CA ALA A 265 -30.76 50.53 2.09
C ALA A 265 -32.26 50.84 2.27
N VAL A 266 -33.14 49.86 2.07
CA VAL A 266 -34.50 49.73 2.68
C VAL A 266 -35.06 48.30 2.38
N PRO A 267 -35.96 47.72 3.20
CA PRO A 267 -36.06 46.26 3.37
C PRO A 267 -37.29 45.59 2.72
N PRO A 268 -37.36 44.23 2.68
CA PRO A 268 -38.56 43.49 2.31
C PRO A 268 -39.48 43.19 3.52
N THR A 269 -40.79 43.20 3.27
CA THR A 269 -41.87 42.68 4.16
C THR A 269 -43.02 42.16 3.28
N PRO A 270 -44.04 41.46 3.82
CA PRO A 270 -43.99 40.26 4.66
C PRO A 270 -44.93 39.15 4.08
N VAL A 271 -45.42 38.26 4.98
CA VAL A 271 -46.65 37.41 4.93
C VAL A 271 -46.34 35.89 4.88
N HIS A 272 -46.19 35.18 6.03
CA HIS A 272 -47.24 34.47 6.84
C HIS A 272 -47.49 33.00 6.40
N ARG A 273 -47.97 31.98 7.17
CA ARG A 273 -48.27 31.65 8.61
C ARG A 273 -48.69 30.13 8.64
N PHE A 274 -48.77 29.33 9.73
CA PHE A 274 -48.38 29.55 11.15
C PHE A 274 -47.77 28.33 11.92
N PRO A 275 -48.43 27.52 12.81
CA PRO A 275 -47.85 27.41 14.16
C PRO A 275 -47.70 25.99 14.76
N HIS A 276 -46.91 25.86 15.85
CA HIS A 276 -47.44 25.51 17.19
C HIS A 276 -46.37 25.42 18.31
N MET A 277 -46.63 26.21 19.35
CA MET A 277 -46.29 26.09 20.78
C MET A 277 -45.30 25.00 21.27
N GLY A 278 -44.14 25.46 21.76
CA GLY A 278 -43.95 25.69 23.21
C GLY A 278 -43.88 24.48 24.16
N LEU A 279 -42.66 24.13 24.60
CA LEU A 279 -42.42 23.44 25.88
C LEU A 279 -41.06 23.83 26.49
N GLN A 280 -40.88 25.13 26.77
CA GLN A 280 -39.82 25.59 27.67
C GLN A 280 -40.18 25.28 29.12
N LYS A 281 -39.73 24.13 29.62
CA LYS A 281 -39.39 23.77 31.02
C LYS A 281 -39.50 22.26 31.17
N LEU A 282 -38.35 21.56 31.28
CA LEU A 282 -38.12 20.32 32.05
C LEU A 282 -36.82 19.62 31.58
N PHE A 283 -35.66 20.18 31.91
CA PHE A 283 -34.40 19.41 31.92
C PHE A 283 -33.61 19.78 33.17
N LYS A 284 -33.63 18.88 34.16
CA LYS A 284 -32.89 18.98 35.42
C LYS A 284 -32.05 17.71 35.55
N LYS A 285 -30.73 17.87 35.78
CA LYS A 285 -29.67 16.85 35.84
C LYS A 285 -29.35 16.15 34.51
N SER A 286 -28.08 16.22 34.10
CA SER A 286 -27.46 15.31 33.12
C SER A 286 -27.20 13.94 33.76
N SER A 287 -27.34 12.86 32.99
CA SER A 287 -26.87 11.52 33.38
C SER A 287 -25.42 11.33 32.93
N ALA A 288 -24.63 10.60 33.71
CA ALA A 288 -23.26 10.23 33.38
C ALA A 288 -23.15 9.18 32.25
N ASN A 289 -24.27 8.52 31.87
CA ASN A 289 -24.28 7.42 30.91
C ASN A 289 -25.01 7.76 29.60
N PHE A 290 -24.28 7.61 28.48
CA PHE A 290 -24.79 7.83 27.12
C PHE A 290 -26.05 6.99 26.79
N LYS A 291 -26.13 5.76 27.35
CA LYS A 291 -27.31 4.88 27.20
C LYS A 291 -28.62 5.49 27.70
N ASP A 292 -28.59 6.36 28.71
CA ASP A 292 -29.80 7.00 29.25
C ASP A 292 -30.26 8.18 28.39
N VAL A 293 -29.30 8.89 27.77
CA VAL A 293 -29.57 9.99 26.83
C VAL A 293 -30.32 9.47 25.59
N MET A 294 -29.95 8.28 25.12
CA MET A 294 -30.57 7.60 23.97
C MET A 294 -31.94 6.97 24.28
N ARG A 295 -32.23 6.64 25.55
CA ARG A 295 -33.49 5.97 25.95
C ARG A 295 -34.71 6.90 25.99
N HIS A 296 -34.51 8.21 26.05
CA HIS A 296 -35.60 9.19 26.19
C HIS A 296 -35.86 10.02 24.91
N ARG A 297 -35.32 9.60 23.76
CA ARG A 297 -35.47 10.35 22.50
C ARG A 297 -35.78 9.42 21.31
N ASN A 298 -36.93 9.62 20.69
CA ASN A 298 -37.21 9.10 19.35
C ASN A 298 -36.42 9.95 18.34
N VAL A 299 -35.17 9.57 18.07
CA VAL A 299 -34.31 10.26 17.10
C VAL A 299 -34.81 9.95 15.69
N SER A 300 -35.16 11.00 14.95
CA SER A 300 -35.85 10.87 13.66
C SER A 300 -34.91 10.87 12.44
N THR A 301 -33.70 11.42 12.60
CA THR A 301 -32.72 11.58 11.50
C THR A 301 -31.27 11.38 11.96
N LEU A 302 -30.40 10.96 11.05
CA LEU A 302 -28.96 10.81 11.31
C LEU A 302 -28.28 12.13 11.72
N LEU A 303 -28.73 13.27 11.18
CA LEU A 303 -28.21 14.58 11.54
C LEU A 303 -28.56 14.99 12.98
N GLU A 304 -29.74 14.56 13.45
CA GLU A 304 -30.17 14.74 14.84
C GLU A 304 -29.35 13.84 15.79
N LEU A 305 -29.09 12.59 15.40
CA LEU A 305 -28.20 11.68 16.14
C LEU A 305 -26.79 12.25 16.30
N ARG A 306 -26.19 12.72 15.19
CA ARG A 306 -24.85 13.30 15.16
C ARG A 306 -24.72 14.50 16.11
N ARG A 307 -25.68 15.43 16.07
CA ARG A 307 -25.73 16.59 16.98
C ARG A 307 -25.90 16.21 18.45
N ILE A 308 -26.55 15.09 18.76
CA ILE A 308 -26.71 14.58 20.12
C ILE A 308 -25.37 14.01 20.64
N VAL A 309 -24.66 13.25 19.81
CA VAL A 309 -23.33 12.68 20.13
C VAL A 309 -22.30 13.79 20.32
N GLU A 310 -22.21 14.74 19.37
CA GLU A 310 -21.30 15.88 19.43
C GLU A 310 -21.51 16.71 20.69
N ARG A 311 -22.78 16.95 21.08
CA ARG A 311 -23.11 17.70 22.30
C ARG A 311 -22.79 16.92 23.58
N PHE A 312 -23.08 15.62 23.63
CA PHE A 312 -22.69 14.78 24.77
C PHE A 312 -21.17 14.74 24.96
N ASN A 313 -20.41 14.63 23.86
CA ASN A 313 -18.95 14.67 23.91
C ASN A 313 -18.43 16.04 24.38
N LYS A 314 -19.01 17.14 23.89
CA LYS A 314 -18.68 18.51 24.33
C LYS A 314 -18.98 18.74 25.81
N ASP A 315 -20.17 18.37 26.28
CA ASP A 315 -20.56 18.52 27.68
C ASP A 315 -19.68 17.66 28.60
N LYS A 316 -19.26 16.46 28.14
CA LYS A 316 -18.33 15.60 28.87
C LYS A 316 -16.92 16.18 28.92
N LEU A 317 -16.41 16.74 27.81
CA LEU A 317 -15.15 17.48 27.78
C LEU A 317 -15.16 18.68 28.75
N MET A 318 -16.25 19.46 28.77
CA MET A 318 -16.42 20.57 29.71
C MET A 318 -16.48 20.10 31.17
N SER A 319 -17.07 18.93 31.45
CA SER A 319 -17.11 18.36 32.81
C SER A 319 -15.75 17.85 33.31
N LEU A 320 -14.78 17.63 32.41
CA LEU A 320 -13.44 17.14 32.74
C LEU A 320 -12.44 18.28 32.99
N ASN A 321 -12.66 19.47 32.41
CA ASN A 321 -11.79 20.65 32.54
C ASN A 321 -12.59 21.88 33.02
N PRO A 322 -12.94 21.99 34.32
CA PRO A 322 -13.82 23.04 34.84
C PRO A 322 -13.17 24.44 34.94
N GLU A 323 -11.87 24.60 34.68
CA GLU A 323 -11.16 25.89 34.83
C GLU A 323 -11.27 26.83 33.62
N MET A 324 -11.97 26.41 32.55
CA MET A 324 -12.00 27.12 31.27
C MET A 324 -13.02 28.28 31.16
N GLU A 325 -13.72 28.65 32.25
CA GLU A 325 -14.74 29.73 32.26
C GLU A 325 -14.24 31.10 32.77
N ALA A 326 -12.98 31.21 33.19
CA ALA A 326 -12.48 32.40 33.90
C ALA A 326 -11.87 33.53 33.02
N SER A 327 -12.24 33.66 31.73
CA SER A 327 -11.83 34.84 30.93
C SER A 327 -12.66 35.07 29.65
N SER A 328 -13.83 35.72 29.75
CA SER A 328 -14.44 36.44 28.60
C SER A 328 -15.51 37.47 29.00
N THR A 329 -15.11 38.61 29.56
CA THR A 329 -15.97 39.79 29.74
C THR A 329 -15.26 41.09 29.33
N GLY A 330 -15.15 41.32 28.02
CA GLY A 330 -14.64 42.57 27.44
C GLY A 330 -14.90 42.66 25.93
N PRO A 331 -15.21 43.86 25.38
CA PRO A 331 -15.43 44.04 23.93
C PRO A 331 -14.09 44.03 23.16
N PRO A 332 -14.11 43.72 21.85
CA PRO A 332 -12.90 43.39 21.12
C PRO A 332 -12.03 44.62 20.82
N THR A 333 -10.76 44.56 21.22
CA THR A 333 -9.71 45.43 20.72
C THR A 333 -8.79 44.65 19.78
N THR A 334 -8.47 45.26 18.64
CA THR A 334 -7.67 44.66 17.57
C THR A 334 -6.19 44.57 17.93
N GLN A 335 -5.75 43.41 18.39
CA GLN A 335 -4.35 43.00 18.30
C GLN A 335 -4.25 41.67 17.56
N ARG A 336 -3.40 41.64 16.52
CA ARG A 336 -3.05 40.40 15.81
C ARG A 336 -2.29 39.50 16.77
N HIS A 337 -2.94 38.47 17.30
CA HIS A 337 -2.23 37.37 17.94
C HIS A 337 -1.37 36.68 16.88
N VAL A 338 -0.06 36.78 17.03
CA VAL A 338 0.88 35.88 16.38
C VAL A 338 0.68 34.54 17.05
N LEU A 339 0.14 33.57 16.31
CA LEU A 339 -0.12 32.22 16.82
C LEU A 339 1.21 31.59 17.25
N HIS A 340 1.26 31.07 18.48
CA HIS A 340 2.46 30.43 18.99
C HIS A 340 2.50 28.96 18.57
N LYS A 341 3.71 28.41 18.46
CA LYS A 341 3.96 27.00 18.08
C LYS A 341 3.27 25.98 19.02
N GLU A 342 2.81 26.43 20.19
CA GLU A 342 2.16 25.61 21.22
C GLU A 342 0.63 25.49 21.01
N ASP A 343 0.03 26.37 20.20
CA ASP A 343 -1.41 26.39 19.88
C ASP A 343 -1.79 25.29 18.86
N PHE A 344 -0.81 24.76 18.12
CA PHE A 344 -0.99 23.75 17.09
C PHE A 344 -0.79 22.32 17.62
N LYS A 345 -1.74 21.82 18.42
CA LYS A 345 -1.80 20.41 18.85
C LYS A 345 -2.87 19.61 18.10
N SER A 346 -2.73 19.55 16.77
CA SER A 346 -3.40 18.53 15.97
C SER A 346 -2.64 17.20 16.14
N SER A 347 -3.23 16.29 16.93
CA SER A 347 -2.60 15.08 17.48
C SER A 347 -1.42 15.31 18.42
N THR A 348 -1.36 14.52 19.50
CA THR A 348 -0.30 14.60 20.53
C THR A 348 0.40 13.27 20.76
N ASP A 349 0.04 12.23 20.02
CA ASP A 349 0.61 10.90 20.11
C ASP A 349 1.59 10.62 18.95
N ILE A 350 2.64 9.87 19.27
CA ILE A 350 3.75 9.55 18.35
C ILE A 350 3.23 8.87 17.06
N TYR A 351 2.18 8.06 17.18
CA TYR A 351 1.59 7.33 16.06
C TYR A 351 0.95 8.27 15.03
N SER A 352 0.12 9.23 15.46
CA SER A 352 -0.46 10.24 14.55
C SER A 352 0.60 11.09 13.83
N HIS A 353 1.66 11.52 14.53
CA HIS A 353 2.78 12.22 13.88
C HIS A 353 3.48 11.36 12.83
N SER A 354 3.70 10.07 13.09
CA SER A 354 4.30 9.15 12.13
C SER A 354 3.41 8.86 10.91
N LEU A 355 2.07 8.89 11.08
CA LEU A 355 1.12 8.87 9.95
C LEU A 355 1.21 10.13 9.10
N ILE A 356 1.26 11.31 9.72
CA ILE A 356 1.47 12.60 9.04
C ILE A 356 2.80 12.57 8.26
N SER A 357 3.90 12.13 8.90
CA SER A 357 5.22 12.00 8.28
C SER A 357 5.20 11.06 7.07
N THR A 358 4.55 9.90 7.21
CA THR A 358 4.36 8.93 6.12
C THR A 358 3.50 9.51 4.98
N ASN A 359 2.44 10.27 5.29
CA ASN A 359 1.61 10.90 4.25
C ASN A 359 2.37 12.00 3.50
N MET A 360 3.20 12.79 4.17
CA MET A 360 4.07 13.79 3.51
C MET A 360 5.09 13.15 2.56
N LEU A 361 5.64 11.98 2.93
CA LEU A 361 6.50 11.18 2.06
C LEU A 361 5.74 10.71 0.81
N LEU A 362 4.51 10.22 0.98
CA LEU A 362 3.65 9.77 -0.12
C LEU A 362 3.20 10.93 -1.02
N ASN A 363 2.92 12.11 -0.47
CA ASN A 363 2.66 13.34 -1.25
C ASN A 363 3.85 13.67 -2.15
N LYS A 364 5.07 13.65 -1.61
CA LYS A 364 6.29 13.92 -2.36
C LYS A 364 6.55 12.89 -3.48
N ALA A 365 6.08 11.65 -3.31
CA ALA A 365 6.32 10.56 -4.26
C ALA A 365 5.22 10.37 -5.32
N TYR A 366 3.97 10.75 -5.01
CA TYR A 366 2.76 10.43 -5.81
C TYR A 366 1.78 11.60 -5.98
N GLY A 367 2.17 12.81 -5.58
CA GLY A 367 1.33 14.00 -5.58
C GLY A 367 0.42 14.11 -4.35
N PHE A 368 -0.04 15.33 -4.10
CA PHE A 368 -0.93 15.69 -3.00
C PHE A 368 -2.31 15.05 -3.18
N LYS A 369 -2.72 14.26 -2.19
CA LYS A 369 -4.01 13.57 -2.14
C LYS A 369 -4.42 13.36 -0.69
N ALA A 370 -5.69 13.58 -0.37
CA ALA A 370 -6.26 13.11 0.88
C ALA A 370 -6.20 11.56 0.92
N ARG A 371 -5.52 11.00 1.92
CA ARG A 371 -5.38 9.54 2.12
C ARG A 371 -6.11 9.09 3.37
N TYR A 372 -6.51 7.83 3.36
CA TYR A 372 -7.14 7.17 4.49
C TYR A 372 -6.18 6.16 5.11
N VAL A 373 -6.11 6.19 6.44
CA VAL A 373 -5.50 5.16 7.27
C VAL A 373 -6.34 3.89 7.16
N LEU A 374 -5.65 2.76 7.18
CA LEU A 374 -6.25 1.44 7.09
C LEU A 374 -6.99 1.08 8.39
N ALA A 375 -7.95 0.16 8.28
CA ALA A 375 -8.52 -0.50 9.44
C ALA A 375 -7.42 -1.26 10.21
N HIS A 376 -7.60 -1.39 11.53
CA HIS A 376 -6.71 -2.21 12.35
C HIS A 376 -7.10 -3.69 12.20
N VAL A 377 -6.58 -4.32 11.14
CA VAL A 377 -6.90 -5.68 10.70
C VAL A 377 -5.61 -6.44 10.37
N GLY A 378 -5.73 -7.74 10.08
CA GLY A 378 -4.61 -8.49 9.48
C GLY A 378 -4.29 -7.99 8.08
N PHE A 379 -3.02 -7.74 7.79
CA PHE A 379 -2.55 -7.18 6.53
C PHE A 379 -1.99 -8.29 5.63
N LEU A 380 -2.61 -8.53 4.47
CA LEU A 380 -2.04 -9.42 3.45
C LEU A 380 -0.93 -8.69 2.70
N LEU A 381 0.30 -9.12 2.91
CA LEU A 381 1.52 -8.54 2.32
C LEU A 381 2.13 -9.52 1.31
N GLU A 382 2.73 -9.00 0.25
CA GLU A 382 3.49 -9.77 -0.73
C GLU A 382 4.95 -9.33 -0.72
N GLY A 383 5.88 -10.28 -0.58
CA GLY A 383 7.32 -10.01 -0.38
C GLY A 383 7.94 -9.17 -1.49
N GLU A 384 7.59 -9.44 -2.74
CA GLU A 384 8.09 -8.70 -3.91
C GLU A 384 7.59 -7.23 -3.92
N ILE A 385 6.35 -6.99 -3.49
CA ILE A 385 5.78 -5.63 -3.36
C ILE A 385 6.40 -4.90 -2.17
N VAL A 386 6.63 -5.60 -1.06
CA VAL A 386 7.38 -5.10 0.10
C VAL A 386 8.77 -4.63 -0.31
N GLU A 387 9.53 -5.45 -1.03
CA GLU A 387 10.89 -5.10 -1.48
C GLU A 387 10.87 -3.90 -2.44
N ALA A 388 9.90 -3.84 -3.36
CA ALA A 388 9.72 -2.68 -4.25
C ALA A 388 9.39 -1.39 -3.49
N MET A 389 8.52 -1.44 -2.48
CA MET A 389 8.24 -0.31 -1.58
C MET A 389 9.50 0.11 -0.82
N GLN A 390 10.26 -0.85 -0.28
CA GLN A 390 11.48 -0.57 0.46
C GLN A 390 12.59 0.01 -0.42
N GLN A 391 12.63 -0.37 -1.71
CA GLN A 391 13.52 0.27 -2.68
C GLN A 391 13.10 1.73 -2.96
N ARG A 392 11.80 2.01 -3.08
CA ARG A 392 11.25 3.36 -3.31
C ARG A 392 11.48 4.30 -2.12
N PHE A 393 11.31 3.81 -0.89
CA PHE A 393 11.42 4.57 0.36
C PHE A 393 12.62 4.19 1.22
N ARG A 394 13.73 3.80 0.58
CA ARG A 394 14.92 3.22 1.22
C ARG A 394 15.42 4.02 2.43
N GLN A 395 15.48 5.34 2.33
CA GLN A 395 15.99 6.17 3.41
C GLN A 395 15.09 6.08 4.66
N GLN A 396 13.78 6.27 4.49
CA GLN A 396 12.82 6.26 5.60
C GLN A 396 12.68 4.87 6.22
N VAL A 397 12.81 3.80 5.42
CA VAL A 397 12.88 2.42 5.93
C VAL A 397 14.13 2.20 6.79
N LEU A 398 15.30 2.68 6.36
CA LEU A 398 16.53 2.58 7.15
C LEU A 398 16.45 3.42 8.44
N ASP A 399 15.95 4.65 8.34
CA ASP A 399 15.79 5.56 9.49
C ASP A 399 14.82 4.99 10.53
N THR A 400 13.75 4.30 10.09
CA THR A 400 12.78 3.60 10.96
C THR A 400 13.40 2.34 11.57
N ALA A 401 14.11 1.53 10.77
CA ALA A 401 14.74 0.30 11.24
C ALA A 401 15.84 0.54 12.29
N LEU A 402 16.46 1.73 12.30
CA LEU A 402 17.43 2.15 13.31
C LEU A 402 16.78 2.64 14.62
N GLN A 403 15.46 2.80 14.69
CA GLN A 403 14.77 3.26 15.89
C GLN A 403 14.66 2.14 16.95
N ARG A 404 15.07 2.46 18.18
CA ARG A 404 14.90 1.56 19.33
C ARG A 404 13.50 1.60 19.92
N PHE A 405 12.82 2.74 19.82
CA PHE A 405 11.46 2.97 20.30
C PHE A 405 10.68 3.73 19.22
N ARG A 406 9.34 3.68 19.23
CA ARG A 406 8.54 4.37 18.20
C ARG A 406 8.88 5.86 18.16
N ALA A 407 9.09 6.40 16.96
CA ALA A 407 9.43 7.80 16.71
C ALA A 407 8.37 8.49 15.83
N PRO A 408 8.19 9.82 15.93
CA PRO A 408 7.22 10.57 15.12
C PRO A 408 7.59 10.63 13.63
N THR A 409 8.76 10.11 13.26
CA THR A 409 9.26 9.98 11.88
C THR A 409 9.26 8.54 11.38
N ASP A 410 8.71 7.59 12.15
CA ASP A 410 8.59 6.19 11.73
C ASP A 410 7.76 6.08 10.45
N LEU A 411 8.22 5.25 9.52
CA LEU A 411 7.41 4.84 8.38
C LEU A 411 6.29 3.91 8.88
N GLN A 412 5.04 4.36 8.79
CA GLN A 412 3.88 3.56 9.16
C GLN A 412 3.66 2.46 8.12
N TYR A 413 4.19 1.27 8.41
CA TYR A 413 4.53 0.26 7.42
C TYR A 413 3.33 -0.20 6.57
N ALA A 414 2.23 -0.59 7.21
CA ALA A 414 1.02 -0.99 6.51
C ALA A 414 0.43 0.17 5.68
N PHE A 415 0.34 1.37 6.25
CA PHE A 415 -0.16 2.55 5.55
C PHE A 415 0.70 2.92 4.33
N ALA A 416 2.03 2.83 4.46
CA ALA A 416 2.97 3.01 3.35
C ALA A 416 2.81 1.92 2.28
N TYR A 417 2.71 0.65 2.67
CA TYR A 417 2.58 -0.49 1.75
C TYR A 417 1.33 -0.40 0.88
N TYR A 418 0.15 -0.23 1.49
CA TYR A 418 -1.08 -0.15 0.71
C TYR A 418 -1.18 1.16 -0.08
N SER A 419 -0.64 2.27 0.43
CA SER A 419 -0.58 3.52 -0.34
C SER A 419 0.37 3.42 -1.54
N PHE A 420 1.52 2.76 -1.39
CA PHE A 420 2.44 2.41 -2.49
C PHE A 420 1.72 1.52 -3.52
N LEU A 421 1.12 0.42 -3.07
CA LEU A 421 0.42 -0.54 -3.92
C LEU A 421 -0.69 0.13 -4.75
N MET A 422 -1.47 1.02 -4.14
CA MET A 422 -2.55 1.77 -4.82
C MET A 422 -2.07 2.94 -5.71
N SER A 423 -0.85 3.44 -5.52
CA SER A 423 -0.34 4.64 -6.22
C SER A 423 0.70 4.33 -7.31
N GLU A 424 1.37 3.18 -7.23
CA GLU A 424 2.40 2.79 -8.19
C GLU A 424 1.77 2.39 -9.53
N THR A 425 2.26 3.00 -10.61
CA THR A 425 1.75 2.77 -11.96
C THR A 425 2.81 2.12 -12.86
N ARG A 426 2.34 1.47 -13.93
CA ARG A 426 3.16 1.01 -15.05
C ARG A 426 2.74 1.73 -16.32
N VAL A 427 3.69 1.99 -17.21
CA VAL A 427 3.43 2.54 -18.54
C VAL A 427 3.40 1.37 -19.53
N LEU A 428 2.28 1.19 -20.23
CA LEU A 428 2.12 0.18 -21.27
C LEU A 428 2.65 0.70 -22.61
N GLY A 429 3.20 -0.19 -23.43
CA GLY A 429 3.48 0.11 -24.83
C GLY A 429 2.20 0.10 -25.66
N VAL A 430 2.16 0.88 -26.75
CA VAL A 430 1.03 0.91 -27.71
C VAL A 430 0.62 -0.49 -28.19
N GLU A 431 1.58 -1.40 -28.30
CA GLU A 431 1.37 -2.80 -28.63
C GLU A 431 0.63 -3.60 -27.54
N GLU A 432 0.98 -3.42 -26.26
CA GLU A 432 0.29 -4.08 -25.13
C GLU A 432 -1.14 -3.52 -24.99
N ILE A 433 -1.33 -2.22 -25.26
CA ILE A 433 -2.68 -1.62 -25.30
C ILE A 433 -3.47 -2.14 -26.50
N PHE A 434 -2.84 -2.37 -27.66
CA PHE A 434 -3.50 -3.02 -28.81
C PHE A 434 -4.01 -4.41 -28.43
N ASP A 435 -3.15 -5.22 -27.81
CA ASP A 435 -3.47 -6.57 -27.35
C ASP A 435 -4.55 -6.56 -26.23
N GLU A 436 -4.69 -5.50 -25.41
CA GLU A 436 -5.81 -5.34 -24.44
C GLU A 436 -7.19 -5.15 -25.12
N PHE A 437 -7.23 -4.67 -26.37
CA PHE A 437 -8.47 -4.42 -27.12
C PHE A 437 -8.76 -5.49 -28.20
N ASP A 438 -7.75 -6.27 -28.60
CA ASP A 438 -7.87 -7.49 -29.41
C ASP A 438 -8.39 -8.65 -28.52
N THR A 439 -9.69 -8.63 -28.28
CA THR A 439 -10.39 -9.54 -27.35
C THR A 439 -10.59 -10.94 -27.90
N ASP A 440 -10.55 -11.13 -29.23
CA ASP A 440 -10.58 -12.46 -29.86
C ASP A 440 -9.18 -13.02 -30.20
N GLY A 441 -8.13 -12.19 -30.12
CA GLY A 441 -6.74 -12.57 -30.34
C GLY A 441 -6.40 -12.78 -31.83
N SER A 442 -7.15 -12.16 -32.74
CA SER A 442 -6.97 -12.28 -34.20
C SER A 442 -5.76 -11.49 -34.75
N GLY A 443 -5.15 -10.63 -33.93
CA GLY A 443 -4.10 -9.70 -34.34
C GLY A 443 -4.64 -8.46 -35.08
N THR A 444 -5.95 -8.30 -35.12
CA THR A 444 -6.66 -7.24 -35.85
C THR A 444 -7.89 -6.76 -35.08
N TRP A 445 -8.13 -5.46 -35.01
CA TRP A 445 -9.37 -4.99 -34.37
C TRP A 445 -10.60 -5.14 -35.26
N SER A 446 -11.65 -5.70 -34.68
CA SER A 446 -13.00 -5.74 -35.24
C SER A 446 -13.77 -4.41 -35.05
N ASP A 447 -14.92 -4.24 -35.72
CA ASP A 447 -15.75 -3.04 -35.52
C ASP A 447 -16.30 -2.95 -34.09
N ARG A 448 -16.50 -4.10 -33.43
CA ARG A 448 -16.93 -4.20 -32.04
C ARG A 448 -15.83 -3.76 -31.07
N GLU A 449 -14.58 -4.08 -31.39
CA GLU A 449 -13.42 -3.72 -30.59
C GLU A 449 -13.06 -2.25 -30.76
N VAL A 450 -13.11 -1.74 -31.99
CA VAL A 450 -13.08 -0.30 -32.29
C VAL A 450 -14.15 0.45 -31.50
N ARG A 451 -15.39 -0.05 -31.49
CA ARG A 451 -16.47 0.55 -30.70
C ARG A 451 -16.17 0.51 -29.21
N THR A 452 -15.62 -0.58 -28.70
CA THR A 452 -15.22 -0.73 -27.29
C THR A 452 -14.14 0.27 -26.91
N PHE A 453 -13.10 0.41 -27.74
CA PHE A 453 -12.06 1.44 -27.64
C PHE A 453 -12.67 2.86 -27.62
N LEU A 454 -13.52 3.20 -28.59
CA LEU A 454 -14.17 4.51 -28.66
C LEU A 454 -15.05 4.79 -27.44
N THR A 455 -15.83 3.82 -26.94
CA THR A 455 -16.66 4.00 -25.71
C THR A 455 -15.85 4.17 -24.43
N ARG A 456 -14.55 3.84 -24.43
CA ARG A 456 -13.65 4.11 -23.29
C ARG A 456 -12.97 5.48 -23.37
N ILE A 457 -12.91 6.10 -24.55
CA ILE A 457 -12.41 7.47 -24.75
C ILE A 457 -13.56 8.49 -24.64
N TYR A 458 -14.69 8.20 -25.27
CA TYR A 458 -15.83 9.11 -25.39
C TYR A 458 -17.04 8.59 -24.59
N PRO A 459 -17.79 9.49 -23.92
CA PRO A 459 -18.94 9.08 -23.12
C PRO A 459 -20.05 8.48 -24.01
N PRO A 460 -20.73 7.41 -23.57
CA PRO A 460 -21.87 6.86 -24.30
C PRO A 460 -23.12 7.76 -24.15
N PRO A 461 -24.01 7.82 -25.16
CA PRO A 461 -23.91 7.16 -26.46
C PRO A 461 -22.85 7.82 -27.36
N LEU A 462 -22.11 7.00 -28.12
CA LEU A 462 -21.13 7.51 -29.09
C LEU A 462 -21.82 8.35 -30.17
N ASP A 463 -21.27 9.54 -30.40
CA ASP A 463 -21.65 10.38 -31.52
C ASP A 463 -21.02 9.85 -32.83
N TRP A 464 -21.75 9.99 -33.93
CA TRP A 464 -21.31 9.59 -35.27
C TRP A 464 -20.07 10.37 -35.74
N SER A 465 -19.86 11.59 -35.23
CA SER A 465 -18.66 12.37 -35.52
C SER A 465 -17.37 11.69 -35.04
N ALA A 466 -17.40 11.02 -33.88
CA ALA A 466 -16.24 10.33 -33.32
C ALA A 466 -15.86 9.08 -34.13
N MET A 467 -16.86 8.30 -34.57
CA MET A 467 -16.64 7.15 -35.45
C MET A 467 -16.06 7.60 -36.81
N ARG A 468 -16.65 8.64 -37.41
CA ARG A 468 -16.18 9.18 -38.70
C ARG A 468 -14.76 9.77 -38.62
N TYR A 469 -14.42 10.44 -37.53
CA TYR A 469 -13.07 10.93 -37.29
C TYR A 469 -12.07 9.77 -37.15
N PHE A 470 -12.43 8.72 -36.42
CA PHE A 470 -11.62 7.52 -36.30
C PHE A 470 -11.40 6.83 -37.66
N GLU A 471 -12.47 6.66 -38.46
CA GLU A 471 -12.37 6.15 -39.83
C GLU A 471 -11.40 6.97 -40.70
N GLU A 472 -11.47 8.30 -40.64
CA GLU A 472 -10.58 9.20 -41.38
C GLU A 472 -9.11 9.05 -40.95
N VAL A 473 -8.84 8.98 -39.64
CA VAL A 473 -7.48 8.74 -39.09
C VAL A 473 -6.92 7.41 -39.59
N ILE A 474 -7.71 6.33 -39.48
CA ILE A 474 -7.30 4.98 -39.91
C ILE A 474 -7.07 4.95 -41.43
N GLN A 475 -7.96 5.52 -42.25
CA GLN A 475 -7.80 5.57 -43.71
C GLN A 475 -6.55 6.37 -44.12
N ASN A 476 -6.29 7.51 -43.49
CA ASN A 476 -5.09 8.30 -43.76
C ASN A 476 -3.81 7.56 -43.34
N CYS A 477 -3.79 6.92 -42.16
CA CYS A 477 -2.66 6.09 -41.73
C CYS A 477 -2.42 4.89 -42.67
N THR A 478 -3.49 4.27 -43.19
CA THR A 478 -3.39 3.15 -44.15
C THR A 478 -2.81 3.62 -45.49
N ARG A 479 -3.29 4.76 -46.02
CA ARG A 479 -2.77 5.35 -47.28
C ARG A 479 -1.29 5.71 -47.17
N ASN A 480 -0.87 6.27 -46.04
CA ASN A 480 0.52 6.65 -45.80
C ASN A 480 1.48 5.45 -45.69
N GLN A 481 0.97 4.21 -45.53
CA GLN A 481 1.78 2.98 -45.56
C GLN A 481 1.86 2.33 -46.95
N GLY A 482 1.19 2.90 -47.96
CA GLY A 482 0.99 2.30 -49.28
C GLY A 482 2.22 2.16 -50.19
N GLU A 483 3.41 2.63 -49.78
CA GLU A 483 4.64 2.54 -50.60
C GLU A 483 5.58 1.38 -50.26
N ASP A 484 5.47 0.71 -49.09
CA ASP A 484 6.55 -0.18 -48.61
C ASP A 484 6.11 -1.53 -48.00
N LEU A 485 4.91 -2.03 -48.34
CA LEU A 485 4.37 -3.29 -47.77
C LEU A 485 3.98 -4.32 -48.85
N ARG A 486 4.99 -5.01 -49.39
CA ARG A 486 4.86 -6.41 -49.81
C ARG A 486 4.89 -7.30 -48.57
N VAL A 487 3.76 -7.36 -47.85
CA VAL A 487 3.58 -8.28 -46.72
C VAL A 487 3.06 -9.61 -47.26
N ASP A 488 3.72 -10.71 -46.88
CA ASP A 488 3.20 -12.06 -47.12
C ASP A 488 1.78 -12.17 -46.55
N VAL A 489 0.85 -12.68 -47.35
CA VAL A 489 -0.59 -12.65 -47.04
C VAL A 489 -0.90 -13.60 -45.88
N VAL A 490 -0.80 -13.08 -44.65
CA VAL A 490 -1.44 -13.64 -43.48
C VAL A 490 -2.93 -13.33 -43.60
N GLU A 491 -3.75 -14.34 -43.87
CA GLU A 491 -5.21 -14.21 -43.77
C GLU A 491 -5.59 -14.05 -42.30
N HIS A 492 -5.70 -12.80 -41.85
CA HIS A 492 -6.30 -12.46 -40.57
C HIS A 492 -7.81 -12.72 -40.65
N SER A 493 -8.26 -13.85 -40.10
CA SER A 493 -9.67 -14.24 -40.09
C SER A 493 -10.41 -13.52 -38.96
N THR A 494 -10.89 -12.30 -39.21
CA THR A 494 -11.96 -11.72 -38.37
C THR A 494 -13.17 -12.65 -38.39
N LEU A 495 -13.69 -13.02 -37.21
CA LEU A 495 -14.82 -13.94 -37.10
C LEU A 495 -16.05 -13.42 -37.87
N VAL A 496 -16.86 -14.35 -38.38
CA VAL A 496 -18.12 -13.99 -39.08
C VAL A 496 -19.01 -13.22 -38.10
N TYR A 497 -19.54 -12.07 -38.55
CA TYR A 497 -20.34 -11.09 -37.77
C TYR A 497 -19.58 -10.16 -36.80
N GLU A 498 -18.25 -10.21 -36.69
CA GLU A 498 -17.46 -9.21 -35.93
C GLU A 498 -17.23 -7.90 -36.70
N ARG A 499 -17.68 -7.83 -37.96
CA ARG A 499 -17.64 -6.65 -38.83
C ARG A 499 -19.02 -6.37 -39.41
N TYR A 500 -19.45 -5.12 -39.40
CA TYR A 500 -20.73 -4.65 -39.93
C TYR A 500 -20.70 -4.61 -41.46
N GLU A 501 -21.83 -4.90 -42.10
CA GLU A 501 -21.95 -4.96 -43.58
C GLU A 501 -21.70 -3.60 -44.27
N ASP A 502 -21.83 -2.50 -43.53
CA ASP A 502 -21.61 -1.11 -43.97
C ASP A 502 -20.27 -0.50 -43.51
N SER A 503 -19.39 -1.28 -42.86
CA SER A 503 -18.10 -0.79 -42.35
C SER A 503 -17.09 -0.49 -43.45
N ASN A 504 -16.64 0.77 -43.51
CA ASN A 504 -15.63 1.27 -44.45
C ASN A 504 -14.22 1.35 -43.82
N LEU A 505 -14.02 0.79 -42.63
CA LEU A 505 -12.70 0.68 -42.01
C LEU A 505 -11.83 -0.30 -42.81
N PRO A 506 -10.54 -0.02 -43.08
CA PRO A 506 -9.57 -1.02 -43.52
C PRO A 506 -9.17 -1.92 -42.33
N THR A 507 -8.50 -3.04 -42.60
CA THR A 507 -8.05 -3.97 -41.54
C THR A 507 -7.04 -3.30 -40.60
N ILE A 508 -7.40 -3.16 -39.31
CA ILE A 508 -6.58 -2.50 -38.30
C ILE A 508 -5.66 -3.53 -37.63
N THR A 509 -4.44 -3.68 -38.15
CA THR A 509 -3.41 -4.55 -37.54
C THR A 509 -2.62 -3.82 -36.46
N ARG A 510 -2.02 -4.56 -35.52
CA ARG A 510 -1.03 -4.04 -34.55
C ARG A 510 0.05 -3.17 -35.21
N ALA A 511 0.57 -3.61 -36.36
CA ALA A 511 1.59 -2.88 -37.11
C ALA A 511 1.07 -1.61 -37.80
N LEU A 512 -0.23 -1.50 -38.12
CA LEU A 512 -0.85 -0.25 -38.55
C LEU A 512 -0.90 0.74 -37.38
N VAL A 513 -1.37 0.29 -36.21
CA VAL A 513 -1.60 1.09 -35.01
C VAL A 513 -0.30 1.71 -34.49
N VAL A 514 0.75 0.93 -34.32
CA VAL A 514 2.07 1.42 -33.85
C VAL A 514 2.67 2.47 -34.77
N ARG A 515 2.40 2.38 -36.07
CA ARG A 515 2.92 3.32 -37.11
C ARG A 515 1.93 4.44 -37.47
N CYS A 516 0.85 4.60 -36.71
CA CYS A 516 -0.15 5.65 -36.89
C CYS A 516 -0.05 6.65 -35.72
N PRO A 517 0.68 7.79 -35.86
CA PRO A 517 1.04 8.63 -34.72
C PRO A 517 -0.15 9.12 -33.91
N LEU A 518 -1.21 9.62 -34.58
CA LEU A 518 -2.43 10.10 -33.91
C LEU A 518 -3.12 9.02 -33.07
N LEU A 519 -3.12 7.76 -33.55
CA LEU A 519 -3.73 6.65 -32.83
C LEU A 519 -2.83 6.14 -31.70
N ALA A 520 -1.51 6.05 -31.93
CA ALA A 520 -0.53 5.69 -30.93
C ALA A 520 -0.49 6.71 -29.77
N GLU A 521 -0.59 8.01 -30.07
CA GLU A 521 -0.74 9.09 -29.10
C GLU A 521 -2.07 9.00 -28.35
N ALA A 522 -3.20 8.78 -29.04
CA ALA A 522 -4.51 8.60 -28.40
C ALA A 522 -4.54 7.39 -27.46
N LEU A 523 -3.94 6.26 -27.87
CA LEU A 523 -3.78 5.07 -27.03
C LEU A 523 -2.91 5.37 -25.80
N THR A 524 -1.75 5.98 -25.99
CA THR A 524 -0.81 6.29 -24.89
C THR A 524 -1.41 7.30 -23.90
N ALA A 525 -2.10 8.33 -24.39
CA ALA A 525 -2.69 9.38 -23.56
C ALA A 525 -3.87 8.89 -22.71
N ASN A 526 -4.75 8.05 -23.27
CA ASN A 526 -5.94 7.55 -22.56
C ASN A 526 -5.69 6.25 -21.79
N PHE A 527 -4.76 5.41 -22.25
CA PHE A 527 -4.58 4.04 -21.78
C PHE A 527 -3.15 3.65 -21.42
N GLY A 528 -2.15 4.49 -21.72
CA GLY A 528 -0.74 4.19 -21.46
C GLY A 528 -0.41 4.04 -19.98
N VAL A 529 -1.13 4.70 -19.06
CA VAL A 529 -0.89 4.56 -17.61
C VAL A 529 -1.89 3.58 -17.01
N ARG A 530 -1.38 2.56 -16.30
CA ARG A 530 -2.15 1.57 -15.55
C ARG A 530 -1.67 1.46 -14.11
N PRO A 531 -2.53 1.07 -13.14
CA PRO A 531 -2.05 0.55 -11.86
C PRO A 531 -1.04 -0.59 -12.09
N LYS A 532 0.06 -0.59 -11.34
CA LYS A 532 1.08 -1.64 -11.44
C LYS A 532 0.63 -2.93 -10.73
N TYR A 533 -0.15 -2.78 -9.67
CA TYR A 533 -0.65 -3.88 -8.85
C TYR A 533 -2.19 -3.83 -8.82
N HIS A 534 -2.82 -5.01 -8.76
CA HIS A 534 -4.27 -5.12 -8.64
C HIS A 534 -4.71 -4.89 -7.19
N PHE A 535 -5.77 -4.11 -7.00
CA PHE A 535 -6.39 -3.88 -5.69
C PHE A 535 -7.86 -3.47 -5.83
N HIS A 536 -8.61 -3.71 -4.75
CA HIS A 536 -9.99 -3.27 -4.61
C HIS A 536 -10.18 -2.56 -3.26
N ARG A 537 -10.78 -1.37 -3.27
CA ARG A 537 -11.02 -0.55 -2.07
C ARG A 537 -12.40 -0.86 -1.49
N TRP A 538 -12.45 -1.12 -0.19
CA TRP A 538 -13.65 -1.29 0.64
C TRP A 538 -13.78 -0.15 1.66
#